data_AF-A0A850LXD2-F1
#
_entry.id   AF-A0A850LXD2-F1
#
_cell.length_a   1.000
_cell.length_b   1.000
_cell.length_c   1.000
_cell.angle_alpha   90.00
_cell.angle_beta   90.00
_cell.angle_gamma   90.00
#
_symmetry.space_group_name_H-M   'P 1'
#
loop_
_entity.id
_entity.type
_entity.pdbx_description
1 polymer ?
#
loop_
_entity_poly.entity_id
_entity_poly.type
_entity_poly.pdbx_seq_one_letter_code
_entity_poly.pdbx_strand_id
1 'polypeptide(L)'
;MSMKKLKKLLPPSYGEIYDKGLIHNYTIEYHEKMETNFPARVGIGDQTLRDGEQQTGVFFTPEEKLELAKTMSDVGISTAEIAFPAVSEDEIKAAKLIAAENLKMLTFVMCRAINSDIDAAL
;
A
#
# COMPACT_ATOMS: atom_id res chain seq x y z
N MET A 1 -3.59 9.41 -20.48
CA MET A 1 -2.98 8.74 -21.65
C MET A 1 -4.11 8.08 -22.44
N SER A 2 -4.17 8.17 -23.77
CA SER A 2 -5.27 7.57 -24.57
C SER A 2 -5.02 6.09 -24.91
N MET A 3 -6.08 5.34 -25.18
CA MET A 3 -6.04 3.94 -25.63
C MET A 3 -5.23 3.79 -26.92
N LYS A 4 -5.36 4.76 -27.83
CA LYS A 4 -4.58 4.80 -29.07
C LYS A 4 -3.06 4.92 -28.80
N LYS A 5 -2.67 5.61 -27.73
CA LYS A 5 -1.26 5.74 -27.32
C LYS A 5 -0.78 4.49 -26.59
N LEU A 6 -1.60 3.90 -25.71
CA LEU A 6 -1.27 2.64 -25.02
C LEU A 6 -1.03 1.49 -26.01
N LYS A 7 -1.93 1.27 -26.97
CA LYS A 7 -1.80 0.17 -27.94
C LYS A 7 -0.52 0.22 -28.79
N LYS A 8 0.06 1.42 -28.99
CA LYS A 8 1.34 1.60 -29.68
C LYS A 8 2.56 1.29 -28.82
N LEU A 9 2.41 1.33 -27.50
CA LEU A 9 3.47 1.06 -26.52
C LEU A 9 3.49 -0.42 -26.09
N LEU A 10 2.36 -1.11 -26.25
CA LEU A 10 2.26 -2.53 -25.95
C LEU A 10 3.03 -3.35 -26.99
N PRO A 11 3.66 -4.47 -26.59
CA PRO A 11 4.18 -5.46 -27.54
C PRO A 11 3.07 -5.89 -28.52
N PRO A 12 3.38 -6.21 -29.79
CA PRO A 12 2.37 -6.59 -30.78
C PRO A 12 1.44 -7.73 -30.32
N SER A 13 1.98 -8.70 -29.59
CA SER A 13 1.21 -9.81 -29.00
C SER A 13 0.16 -9.37 -27.98
N TYR A 14 0.41 -8.27 -27.26
CA TYR A 14 -0.53 -7.72 -26.28
C TYR A 14 -1.66 -6.93 -26.95
N GLY A 15 -1.42 -6.32 -28.12
CA GLY A 15 -2.47 -5.65 -28.89
C GLY A 15 -3.58 -6.61 -29.32
N GLU A 16 -3.21 -7.80 -29.82
CA GLU A 16 -4.17 -8.83 -30.23
C GLU A 16 -5.01 -9.36 -29.05
N ILE A 17 -4.39 -9.59 -27.90
CA ILE A 17 -5.07 -10.04 -26.67
C ILE A 17 -6.04 -8.95 -26.16
N TYR A 18 -5.65 -7.68 -26.29
CA TYR A 18 -6.51 -6.54 -25.97
C TYR A 18 -7.72 -6.44 -26.90
N ASP A 19 -7.52 -6.61 -28.21
CA ASP A 19 -8.60 -6.55 -29.20
C ASP A 19 -9.59 -7.71 -29.04
N LYS A 20 -9.15 -8.86 -28.50
CA LYS A 20 -10.00 -9.98 -28.10
C LYS A 20 -10.77 -9.75 -26.80
N GLY A 21 -10.54 -8.64 -26.09
CA GLY A 21 -11.17 -8.34 -24.80
C GLY A 21 -10.71 -9.25 -23.66
N LEU A 22 -9.52 -9.85 -23.78
CA LEU A 22 -8.97 -10.76 -22.75
C LEU A 22 -8.17 -10.01 -21.68
N ILE A 23 -7.78 -8.77 -21.97
CA ILE A 23 -7.14 -7.85 -21.03
C ILE A 23 -7.80 -6.49 -21.15
N HIS A 24 -7.98 -5.83 -20.00
CA HIS A 24 -8.56 -4.49 -19.92
C HIS A 24 -7.66 -3.60 -19.09
N ASN A 25 -7.33 -2.43 -19.60
CA ASN A 25 -6.74 -1.36 -18.81
C ASN A 25 -7.85 -0.43 -18.34
N TYR A 26 -8.52 -0.82 -17.25
CA TYR A 26 -9.65 -0.07 -16.71
C TYR A 26 -9.28 1.37 -16.36
N THR A 27 -8.02 1.66 -15.98
CA THR A 27 -7.58 3.04 -15.80
C THR A 27 -7.71 3.84 -17.09
N ILE A 28 -7.23 3.37 -18.23
CA ILE A 28 -7.32 4.16 -19.47
C ILE A 28 -8.72 4.12 -20.08
N GLU A 29 -9.34 2.95 -20.15
CA GLU A 29 -10.67 2.78 -20.74
C GLU A 29 -11.75 3.57 -19.99
N TYR A 30 -11.68 3.58 -18.66
CA TYR A 30 -12.63 4.29 -17.83
C TYR A 30 -12.41 5.81 -17.91
N HIS A 31 -11.14 6.26 -17.89
CA HIS A 31 -10.81 7.67 -18.05
C HIS A 31 -11.25 8.23 -19.43
N GLU A 32 -11.12 7.46 -20.52
CA GLU A 32 -11.60 7.89 -21.85
C GLU A 32 -13.13 7.94 -21.93
N LYS A 33 -13.83 7.05 -21.22
CA LYS A 33 -15.30 6.94 -21.30
C LYS A 33 -16.02 7.87 -20.33
N MET A 34 -15.45 8.15 -19.17
CA MET A 34 -16.19 8.77 -18.07
C MET A 34 -15.64 10.11 -17.59
N GLU A 35 -14.52 10.61 -18.15
CA GLU A 35 -13.72 11.72 -17.59
C GLU A 35 -13.35 11.45 -16.12
N THR A 36 -12.06 11.32 -15.80
CA THR A 36 -11.69 11.23 -14.39
C THR A 36 -12.00 12.51 -13.66
N ASN A 37 -12.94 12.43 -12.72
CA ASN A 37 -13.11 13.42 -11.69
C ASN A 37 -12.46 12.90 -10.41
N PHE A 38 -11.19 13.23 -10.19
CA PHE A 38 -10.55 12.91 -8.92
C PHE A 38 -11.26 13.66 -7.80
N PRO A 39 -11.41 13.04 -6.61
CA PRO A 39 -11.92 13.77 -5.47
C PRO A 39 -10.98 14.95 -5.16
N ALA A 40 -11.54 16.03 -4.61
CA ALA A 40 -10.77 17.22 -4.23
C ALA A 40 -9.61 16.92 -3.27
N ARG A 41 -9.67 15.77 -2.58
CA ARG A 41 -8.61 15.26 -1.71
C ARG A 41 -8.34 13.80 -2.02
N VAL A 42 -7.08 13.47 -2.29
CA VAL A 42 -6.57 12.11 -2.43
C VAL A 42 -5.61 11.85 -1.27
N GLY A 43 -5.78 10.71 -0.59
CA GLY A 43 -4.85 10.25 0.43
C GLY A 43 -3.95 9.15 -0.12
N ILE A 44 -2.71 9.11 0.35
CA ILE A 44 -1.80 8.00 0.07
C ILE A 44 -1.82 7.05 1.27
N GLY A 45 -2.20 5.80 1.01
CA GLY A 45 -2.03 4.69 1.93
C GLY A 45 -0.76 3.93 1.58
N ASP A 46 0.06 3.65 2.59
CA ASP A 46 1.36 3.01 2.42
C ASP A 46 1.44 1.67 3.18
N GLN A 47 2.12 0.68 2.59
CA GLN A 47 2.29 -0.66 3.18
C GLN A 47 3.76 -1.09 3.25
N THR A 48 4.71 -0.15 3.16
CA THR A 48 6.16 -0.42 3.14
C THR A 48 6.60 -1.20 4.38
N LEU A 49 6.08 -0.86 5.56
CA LEU A 49 6.48 -1.46 6.85
C LEU A 49 5.85 -2.83 7.11
N ARG A 50 4.97 -3.31 6.23
CA ARG A 50 4.36 -4.65 6.30
C ARG A 50 4.63 -5.44 5.03
N ASP A 51 4.06 -5.03 3.90
CA ASP A 51 4.15 -5.81 2.65
C ASP A 51 5.51 -5.64 2.00
N GLY A 52 6.14 -4.47 2.18
CA GLY A 52 7.51 -4.21 1.74
C GLY A 52 8.55 -5.12 2.39
N GLU A 53 8.32 -5.61 3.61
CA GLU A 53 9.21 -6.58 4.28
C GLU A 53 9.16 -7.98 3.68
N GLN A 54 8.15 -8.31 2.86
CA GLN A 54 8.13 -9.58 2.15
C GLN A 54 9.18 -9.65 1.04
N GLN A 55 9.78 -8.52 0.66
CA GLN A 55 10.87 -8.49 -0.28
C GLN A 55 12.12 -9.14 0.32
N THR A 56 12.69 -10.10 -0.40
CA THR A 56 13.90 -10.80 0.04
C THR A 56 15.03 -9.81 0.33
N GLY A 57 15.62 -9.91 1.53
CA GLY A 57 16.72 -9.05 1.97
C GLY A 57 16.28 -7.75 2.64
N VAL A 58 14.97 -7.53 2.80
CA VAL A 58 14.42 -6.40 3.57
C VAL A 58 13.98 -6.91 4.94
N PHE A 59 14.57 -6.35 5.99
CA PHE A 59 14.21 -6.62 7.38
C PHE A 59 14.40 -5.31 8.15
N PHE A 60 13.35 -4.79 8.79
CA PHE A 60 13.47 -3.62 9.63
C PHE A 60 13.46 -4.01 11.10
N THR A 61 14.40 -3.46 11.86
CA THR A 61 14.31 -3.45 13.32
C THR A 61 13.12 -2.58 13.77
N PRO A 62 12.56 -2.80 14.97
CA PRO A 62 11.49 -1.95 15.50
C PRO A 62 11.82 -0.46 15.50
N GLU A 63 13.08 -0.12 15.76
CA GLU A 63 13.60 1.24 15.76
C GLU A 63 13.69 1.83 14.33
N GLU A 64 14.10 1.06 13.34
CA GLU A 64 14.08 1.48 11.93
C GLU A 64 12.65 1.71 11.43
N LYS A 65 11.70 0.83 11.81
CA LYS A 65 10.28 1.03 11.49
C LYS A 65 9.75 2.34 12.08
N LEU A 66 10.14 2.68 13.31
CA LEU A 66 9.77 3.93 13.96
C LEU A 66 10.30 5.16 13.21
N GLU A 67 11.57 5.15 12.80
CA GLU A 67 12.18 6.24 12.04
C GLU A 67 11.51 6.44 10.67
N LEU A 68 11.23 5.33 9.97
CA LEU A 68 10.50 5.36 8.71
C LEU A 68 9.07 5.87 8.89
N ALA A 69 8.34 5.39 9.91
CA ALA A 69 6.98 5.85 10.20
C ALA A 69 6.91 7.37 10.48
N LYS A 70 7.89 7.92 11.22
CA LYS A 70 8.02 9.37 11.43
C LYS A 70 8.23 10.11 10.12
N THR A 71 9.15 9.62 9.28
CA THR A 71 9.44 10.20 7.97
C THR A 71 8.21 10.17 7.04
N MET A 72 7.48 9.06 7.02
CA MET A 72 6.25 8.89 6.25
C MET A 72 5.17 9.88 6.70
N SER A 73 5.00 10.05 8.02
CA SER A 73 4.08 11.03 8.58
C SER A 73 4.46 12.46 8.21
N ASP A 74 5.75 12.80 8.19
CA ASP A 74 6.24 14.14 7.86
C ASP A 74 6.08 14.50 6.38
N VAL A 75 6.25 13.51 5.48
CA VAL A 75 6.03 13.68 4.03
C VAL A 75 4.54 13.76 3.68
N GLY A 76 3.64 13.42 4.61
CA GLY A 76 2.20 13.57 4.44
C GLY A 76 1.47 12.30 3.98
N ILE A 77 2.05 11.12 4.24
CA ILE A 77 1.32 9.86 4.09
C ILE A 77 0.07 9.90 4.97
N SER A 78 -1.07 9.52 4.38
CA SER A 78 -2.37 9.65 5.05
C SER A 78 -2.62 8.48 5.98
N THR A 79 -2.31 7.26 5.53
CA THR A 79 -2.45 6.04 6.32
C THR A 79 -1.26 5.11 6.08
N ALA A 80 -0.86 4.33 7.08
CA ALA A 80 0.14 3.28 6.89
C ALA A 80 -0.17 2.03 7.68
N GLU A 81 0.05 0.88 7.04
CA GLU A 81 0.11 -0.42 7.71
C GLU A 81 1.51 -0.65 8.25
N ILE A 82 1.66 -0.66 9.57
CA ILE A 82 2.98 -0.52 10.22
C ILE A 82 3.59 -1.82 10.72
N ALA A 83 2.76 -2.85 10.92
CA ALA A 83 3.21 -4.12 11.51
C ALA A 83 2.17 -5.25 11.30
N PHE A 84 2.60 -6.48 11.57
CA PHE A 84 1.74 -7.65 11.75
C PHE A 84 2.05 -8.34 13.10
N PRO A 85 1.38 -7.93 14.20
CA PRO A 85 1.67 -8.39 15.56
C PRO A 85 1.69 -9.90 15.79
N ALA A 86 0.93 -10.68 15.02
CA ALA A 86 0.90 -12.13 15.18
C ALA A 86 2.17 -12.84 14.67
N VAL A 87 3.09 -12.14 14.01
CA VAL A 87 4.30 -12.72 13.41
C VAL A 87 5.42 -12.86 14.44
N SER A 88 5.66 -11.85 15.27
CA SER A 88 6.78 -11.85 16.23
C SER A 88 6.61 -10.82 17.35
N GLU A 89 7.39 -10.97 18.42
CA GLU A 89 7.49 -9.96 19.48
C GLU A 89 8.05 -8.62 18.98
N ASP A 90 8.93 -8.65 17.98
CA ASP A 90 9.48 -7.44 17.36
C ASP A 90 8.40 -6.65 16.61
N GLU A 91 7.45 -7.32 15.94
CA GLU A 91 6.29 -6.65 15.33
C GLU A 91 5.40 -5.98 16.37
N ILE A 92 5.15 -6.66 17.49
CA ILE A 92 4.39 -6.08 18.62
C ILE A 92 5.13 -4.86 19.18
N LYS A 93 6.45 -4.96 19.36
CA LYS A 93 7.29 -3.87 19.85
C LYS A 93 7.27 -2.68 18.89
N ALA A 94 7.43 -2.91 17.59
CA ALA A 94 7.39 -1.88 16.56
C ALA A 94 6.02 -1.16 16.54
N ALA A 95 4.93 -1.94 16.55
CA ALA A 95 3.57 -1.39 16.60
C ALA A 95 3.37 -0.48 17.82
N LYS A 96 3.81 -0.91 19.00
CA LYS A 96 3.71 -0.13 20.24
C LYS A 96 4.57 1.13 20.22
N LEU A 97 5.81 1.04 19.72
CA LEU A 97 6.70 2.19 19.59
C LEU A 97 6.08 3.27 18.68
N ILE A 98 5.55 2.86 17.53
CA ILE A 98 4.93 3.80 16.59
C ILE A 98 3.61 4.35 17.13
N ALA A 99 2.77 3.52 17.75
CA ALA A 99 1.50 3.96 18.33
C ALA A 99 1.67 4.94 19.51
N ALA A 100 2.82 4.89 20.20
CA ALA A 100 3.16 5.84 21.25
C ALA A 100 3.54 7.23 20.71
N GLU A 101 3.82 7.36 19.41
CA GLU A 101 4.10 8.64 18.77
C GLU A 101 2.82 9.36 18.35
N ASN A 102 2.81 10.68 18.49
CA ASN A 102 1.69 11.51 18.04
C ASN A 102 1.83 11.88 16.55
N LEU A 103 1.82 10.86 15.68
CA LEU A 103 1.97 11.05 14.24
C LEU A 103 0.71 11.67 13.62
N LYS A 104 0.88 12.43 12.54
CA LYS A 104 -0.24 12.99 11.74
C LYS A 104 -0.88 11.91 10.86
N MET A 105 -0.09 10.92 10.48
CA MET A 105 -0.49 9.73 9.72
C MET A 105 -1.32 8.79 10.57
N LEU A 106 -2.42 8.28 10.02
CA LEU A 106 -3.21 7.23 10.69
C LEU A 106 -2.50 5.88 10.53
N THR A 107 -2.08 5.29 11.64
CA THR A 107 -1.40 3.99 11.65
C THR A 107 -2.38 2.86 11.96
N PHE A 108 -2.19 1.72 11.33
CA PHE A 108 -2.91 0.49 11.64
C PHE A 108 -2.01 -0.74 11.46
N VAL A 109 -2.44 -1.88 11.99
CA VAL A 109 -1.72 -3.16 11.89
C VAL A 109 -2.57 -4.20 11.17
N MET A 110 -1.91 -5.16 10.53
CA MET A 110 -2.60 -6.32 9.96
C MET A 110 -2.96 -7.32 11.06
N CYS A 111 -4.15 -7.91 10.97
CA CYS A 111 -4.51 -9.11 11.73
C CYS A 111 -5.32 -10.06 10.83
N ARG A 112 -5.21 -11.37 11.06
CA ARG A 112 -6.15 -12.34 10.48
C ARG A 112 -7.45 -12.31 11.28
N ALA A 113 -8.55 -12.79 10.68
CA ALA A 113 -9.86 -12.87 11.33
C ALA A 113 -9.96 -14.04 12.32
N ILE A 114 -9.07 -14.08 13.31
CA ILE A 114 -9.04 -15.06 14.40
C ILE A 114 -8.75 -14.35 15.73
N ASN A 115 -9.33 -14.83 16.83
CA ASN A 115 -9.25 -14.15 18.13
C ASN A 115 -7.81 -13.90 18.58
N SER A 116 -6.91 -14.87 18.44
CA SER A 116 -5.51 -14.71 18.87
C SER A 116 -4.77 -13.58 18.15
N ASP A 117 -5.07 -13.37 16.86
CA ASP A 117 -4.44 -12.29 16.08
C ASP A 117 -5.06 -10.94 16.40
N ILE A 118 -6.37 -10.91 16.65
CA ILE A 118 -7.09 -9.71 17.10
C ILE A 118 -6.55 -9.28 18.48
N ASP A 119 -6.41 -10.23 19.41
CA ASP A 119 -5.87 -9.99 20.75
C ASP A 119 -4.42 -9.48 20.70
N ALA A 120 -3.61 -9.96 19.74
CA ALA A 120 -2.25 -9.46 19.54
C ALA A 120 -2.19 -8.04 18.94
N ALA A 121 -3.25 -7.62 18.24
CA ALA A 121 -3.33 -6.32 17.58
C ALA A 121 -3.91 -5.20 18.47
N LEU A 122 -4.54 -5.55 19.60
CA LEU A 122 -5.12 -4.64 20.59
C LEU A 122 -4.14 -4.31 21.71
#